data_AF-A0A3L7RP30-F1
#
_entry.id   AF-A0A3L7RP30-F1
#
_cell.length_a   1.000
_cell.length_b   1.000
_cell.length_c   1.000
_cell.angle_alpha   90.00
_cell.angle_beta   90.00
_cell.angle_gamma   90.00
#
_symmetry.space_group_name_H-M   'P 1'
#
loop_
_entity.id
_entity.type
_entity.pdbx_description
1 polymer ?
#
loop_
_entity_poly.entity_id
_entity_poly.type
_entity_poly.pdbx_seq_one_letter_code
_entity_poly.pdbx_strand_id
1 'polypeptide(L)' 'MKLTTATTVASKPIKIAVKDGKVMIDDATVVSADIHCTNGVIHVVDSVILPS' A
#
# COMPACT_ATOMS: atom_id res chain seq x y z
N MET A 1 7.61 9.71 -10.38
CA MET A 1 6.77 10.34 -9.34
C MET A 1 6.91 9.51 -8.07
N LYS A 2 7.16 10.12 -6.92
CA LYS A 2 7.24 9.40 -5.63
C LYS A 2 5.94 9.64 -4.88
N LEU A 3 5.13 8.61 -4.71
CA LEU A 3 3.92 8.68 -3.89
C LEU A 3 4.33 8.62 -2.42
N THR A 4 3.84 9.57 -1.63
CA THR A 4 4.06 9.61 -0.18
C THR A 4 2.78 9.26 0.60
N THR A 5 1.61 9.46 -0.01
CA THR A 5 0.31 9.14 0.55
C THR A 5 -0.68 8.72 -0.54
N ALA A 6 -1.72 7.99 -0.16
CA ALA A 6 -2.88 7.72 -1.00
C ALA A 6 -4.18 7.85 -0.19
N THR A 7 -5.26 8.28 -0.83
CA THR A 7 -6.58 8.39 -0.18
C THR A 7 -7.30 7.05 -0.30
N THR A 8 -7.71 6.48 0.83
CA THR A 8 -8.52 5.25 0.85
C THR A 8 -9.99 5.54 0.54
N VAL A 9 -10.77 4.51 0.23
CA VAL A 9 -12.23 4.62 0.04
C VAL A 9 -12.94 5.12 1.31
N ALA A 10 -12.36 4.87 2.48
CA ALA A 10 -12.86 5.40 3.76
C ALA A 10 -12.52 6.90 3.97
N SER A 11 -11.99 7.58 2.95
CA SER A 11 -11.54 8.99 2.99
C SER A 11 -10.44 9.27 4.01
N LYS A 12 -9.76 8.23 4.50
CA LYS A 12 -8.59 8.33 5.38
C LYS A 12 -7.32 8.19 4.54
N PRO A 13 -6.31 9.07 4.71
CA PRO A 13 -5.04 8.94 4.00
C PRO A 13 -4.23 7.77 4.57
N ILE A 14 -3.57 7.02 3.70
CA ILE A 14 -2.60 5.99 4.04
C ILE A 14 -1.20 6.43 3.64
N LYS A 15 -0.18 6.11 4.44
CA LYS A 15 1.20 6.50 4.12
C LYS A 15 1.85 5.47 3.23
N ILE A 16 2.60 5.94 2.24
CA ILE A 16 3.38 5.10 1.34
C ILE A 16 4.85 5.49 1.50
N ALA A 17 5.68 4.52 1.84
CA ALA A 17 7.12 4.70 1.99
C ALA A 17 7.87 3.65 1.17
N VAL A 18 9.08 4.01 0.75
CA VAL A 18 10.03 3.07 0.17
C VAL A 18 11.25 3.05 1.08
N LYS A 19 11.50 1.91 1.72
CA LYS A 19 12.61 1.70 2.65
C LYS A 19 13.38 0.45 2.22
N ASP A 20 14.68 0.58 2.05
CA ASP A 20 15.58 -0.54 1.69
C ASP A 20 15.11 -1.30 0.43
N GLY A 21 14.58 -0.58 -0.56
CA GLY A 21 14.05 -1.15 -1.81
C GLY A 21 12.68 -1.84 -1.67
N LYS A 22 12.09 -1.86 -0.47
CA LYS A 22 10.76 -2.40 -0.21
C LYS A 22 9.73 -1.28 -0.11
N VAL A 23 8.54 -1.53 -0.65
CA VAL A 23 7.38 -0.64 -0.48
C VAL A 23 6.70 -0.98 0.83
N MET A 24 6.40 0.05 1.61
CA MET A 24 5.67 -0.05 2.87
C MET A 24 4.41 0.80 2.79
N ILE A 25 3.32 0.25 3.31
CA ILE A 25 2.02 0.90 3.45
C ILE A 25 1.73 0.97 4.94
N ASP A 26 1.81 2.16 5.51
CA ASP A 26 1.98 2.37 6.95
C ASP A 26 3.09 1.45 7.52
N ASP A 27 2.74 0.53 8.41
CA ASP A 27 3.67 -0.43 9.03
C ASP A 27 3.72 -1.79 8.29
N ALA A 28 2.90 -1.99 7.26
CA ALA A 28 2.82 -3.23 6.50
C ALA A 28 3.79 -3.21 5.30
N THR A 29 4.51 -4.30 5.08
CA THR A 29 5.44 -4.43 3.95
C THR A 29 4.75 -5.11 2.77
N VAL A 30 4.91 -4.55 1.57
CA VAL A 30 4.43 -5.19 0.33
C VAL A 30 5.34 -6.39 0.01
N VAL A 31 4.75 -7.59 0.01
CA VAL A 31 5.45 -8.86 -0.30
C VAL A 31 5.27 -9.29 -1.75
N SER A 32 4.19 -8.86 -2.40
CA SER A 32 3.94 -9.05 -3.83
C SER A 32 3.17 -7.85 -4.37
N ALA A 33 3.56 -7.36 -5.54
CA ALA A 33 2.93 -6.20 -6.18
C ALA A 33 2.39 -6.57 -7.57
N ASP A 34 1.56 -5.68 -8.12
CA ASP A 34 1.16 -5.69 -9.53
C ASP A 34 0.39 -6.94 -9.99
N ILE A 35 -0.42 -7.50 -9.10
CA ILE A 35 -1.36 -8.58 -9.46
C ILE A 35 -2.55 -7.95 -10.19
N HIS A 36 -2.56 -8.09 -11.50
CA HIS A 36 -3.57 -7.48 -12.36
C HIS A 36 -4.92 -8.18 -12.23
N CYS A 37 -5.97 -7.39 -12.03
CA CYS A 37 -7.37 -7.82 -11.98
C CYS A 37 -8.17 -7.06 -13.04
N THR A 38 -9.39 -7.52 -13.35
CA THR A 38 -10.25 -6.87 -14.37
C THR A 38 -10.64 -5.43 -14.01
N ASN A 39 -10.57 -5.07 -12.73
CA ASN A 39 -11.04 -3.80 -12.18
C ASN A 39 -9.98 -3.08 -11.31
N GLY A 40 -8.72 -3.51 -11.35
CA GLY A 40 -7.69 -2.90 -10.52
C GLY A 40 -6.43 -3.75 -10.40
N VAL A 41 -5.65 -3.46 -9.36
CA VAL A 41 -4.39 -4.12 -9.05
C VAL A 41 -4.37 -4.48 -7.57
N ILE A 42 -3.91 -5.69 -7.25
CA ILE A 42 -3.71 -6.15 -5.88
C ILE A 42 -2.22 -6.04 -5.53
N HIS A 43 -1.95 -5.51 -4.34
CA HIS A 43 -0.67 -5.59 -3.66
C HIS A 43 -0.86 -6.40 -2.38
N VAL A 44 -0.08 -7.47 -2.21
CA VAL A 44 -0.10 -8.34 -1.04
C VAL A 44 0.80 -7.75 0.03
N VAL A 45 0.31 -7.69 1.28
CA VAL A 45 1.04 -7.18 2.44
C VAL A 45 1.19 -8.25 3.51
N ASP A 46 2.23 -8.14 4.34
CA ASP A 46 2.54 -9.09 5.41
C ASP A 46 1.75 -8.88 6.71
N SER A 47 1.09 -7.72 6.85
CA SER A 47 0.44 -7.29 8.09
C SER A 47 -0.92 -6.65 7.81
N VAL A 48 -1.86 -6.81 8.75
CA VAL A 48 -3.17 -6.17 8.69
C VAL A 48 -3.03 -4.67 8.95
N ILE A 49 -3.59 -3.87 8.05
CA ILE A 49 -3.63 -2.40 8.19
C ILE A 49 -4.90 -2.04 8.98
N LEU A 50 -4.71 -1.45 10.16
CA LEU A 50 -5.82 -1.00 11.01
C LEU A 50 -6.19 0.45 10.67
N PRO A 51 -7.50 0.80 10.64
CA PRO A 51 -7.90 2.18 10.42
C PRO A 51 -7.42 3.09 11.57
N SER A 52 -6.77 4.19 11.24
CA SER A 52 -6.48 5.30 12.17
C SER A 52 -7.58 6.34 12.15
#